data_AF-A0A318A374-F1
#
_entry.id   AF-A0A318A374-F1
#
_cell.length_a   1.000
_cell.length_b   1.000
_cell.length_c   1.000
_cell.angle_alpha   90.00
_cell.angle_beta   90.00
_cell.angle_gamma   90.00
#
_symmetry.space_group_name_H-M   'P 1'
#
loop_
_entity.id
_entity.type
_entity.pdbx_description
1 polymer ?
#
loop_
_entity_poly.entity_id
_entity_poly.type
_entity_poly.pdbx_seq_one_letter_code
_entity_poly.pdbx_strand_id
1 'polypeptide(L)'
;MLQIALLLLGSDFVKKYSLHLWFFGILWVATGAFIFFDGLNQQLLFPKNTFGLILLFESLMTLSIALCSIKNKNHLLLCKGILFLFFSYIFLMNNGYSNEIISAIFVFAYFITGSFAMASAWIVRFYRWKITLVWGVFQMLFSFFILTHHQSTLSFFIGLIMIGTGVSSLSIAIRSRYIKQGSTIFQIINPKLSLDPIQTKSVSNVTYQPTQPIQQPLTIHIWTPVGSASAPTLPRPIINRYIAAVDKDGTISTGHASLELPSELYISLYPEEDIDRQAEDFFRLLRATPDNNVPGRFLSDYQTEAADWCESDQKIIFEHYNRDALLHFWQSYRQYPIYNITHQNCSSTVAYALEAALEGILSRPNNNFLSLLKIMCTPELWIAAQIRRRALMMAWTPGLVMDYSRVLHRMVHVTAVPWYKRILWKMRKPNLNLSTK
;
A
#
# COMPACT_ATOMS: atom_id res chain seq x y z
N MET A 1 4.60 -3.21 -2.37
CA MET A 1 4.88 -2.57 -3.67
C MET A 1 4.91 -3.61 -4.78
N LEU A 2 5.92 -4.50 -4.81
CA LEU A 2 6.04 -5.55 -5.82
C LEU A 2 4.75 -6.39 -5.96
N GLN A 3 4.12 -6.76 -4.84
CA GLN A 3 2.82 -7.45 -4.83
C GLN A 3 1.72 -6.72 -5.62
N ILE A 4 1.49 -5.43 -5.35
CA ILE A 4 0.48 -4.63 -6.05
C ILE A 4 0.84 -4.47 -7.53
N ALA A 5 2.13 -4.23 -7.84
CA ALA A 5 2.56 -4.09 -9.23
C ALA A 5 2.32 -5.36 -10.05
N LEU A 6 2.62 -6.53 -9.47
CA LEU A 6 2.38 -7.82 -10.13
C LEU A 6 0.88 -8.12 -10.24
N LEU A 7 0.08 -7.80 -9.22
CA LEU A 7 -1.38 -7.90 -9.28
C LEU A 7 -1.96 -7.11 -10.45
N LEU A 8 -1.54 -5.84 -10.61
CA LEU A 8 -2.01 -5.00 -11.72
C LEU A 8 -1.56 -5.51 -13.09
N LEU A 9 -0.40 -6.16 -13.17
CA LEU A 9 0.15 -6.74 -14.42
C LEU A 9 -0.47 -8.09 -14.78
N GLY A 10 -1.05 -8.81 -13.81
CA GLY A 10 -1.76 -10.07 -14.02
C GLY A 10 -0.89 -11.33 -14.01
N SER A 11 -1.53 -12.48 -13.84
CA SER A 11 -0.89 -13.79 -13.60
C SER A 11 0.04 -14.23 -14.74
N ASP A 12 -0.34 -13.93 -15.99
CA ASP A 12 0.44 -14.26 -17.18
C ASP A 12 1.80 -13.55 -17.20
N PHE A 13 1.84 -12.27 -16.79
CA PHE A 13 3.09 -11.52 -16.68
C PHE A 13 4.03 -12.14 -15.65
N VAL A 14 3.48 -12.51 -14.48
CA VAL A 14 4.26 -13.11 -13.38
C VAL A 14 4.85 -14.44 -13.81
N LYS A 15 4.08 -15.29 -14.50
CA LYS A 15 4.57 -16.58 -15.02
C LYS A 15 5.73 -16.38 -15.99
N LYS A 16 5.54 -15.49 -16.98
CA LYS A 16 6.54 -15.17 -18.02
C LYS A 16 7.87 -14.68 -17.44
N TYR A 17 7.82 -13.82 -16.42
CA TYR A 17 9.02 -13.20 -15.83
C TYR A 17 9.46 -13.78 -14.48
N SER A 18 8.89 -14.91 -14.05
CA SER A 18 9.21 -15.56 -12.77
C SER A 18 10.70 -15.88 -12.63
N LEU A 19 11.33 -16.41 -13.68
CA LEU A 19 12.77 -16.68 -13.72
C LEU A 19 13.61 -15.40 -13.60
N HIS A 20 13.19 -14.30 -14.23
CA HIS A 20 13.91 -13.04 -14.15
C HIS A 20 13.87 -12.47 -12.73
N LEU A 21 12.70 -12.53 -12.07
CA LEU A 21 12.54 -12.15 -10.67
C LEU A 21 13.40 -12.99 -9.72
N TRP A 22 13.57 -14.28 -10.04
CA TRP A 22 14.40 -15.21 -9.29
C TRP A 22 15.89 -14.85 -9.41
N PHE A 23 16.41 -14.72 -10.65
CA PHE A 23 17.80 -14.33 -10.90
C PHE A 23 18.12 -12.96 -10.33
N PHE A 24 17.25 -11.97 -10.58
CA PHE A 24 17.41 -10.63 -10.02
C PHE A 24 17.41 -10.69 -8.49
N GLY A 25 16.51 -11.46 -7.87
CA GLY A 25 16.46 -11.64 -6.43
C GLY A 25 17.76 -12.19 -5.85
N ILE A 26 18.35 -13.23 -6.46
CA ILE A 26 19.62 -13.81 -6.01
C ILE A 26 20.77 -12.83 -6.15
N LEU A 27 20.90 -12.21 -7.32
CA LEU A 27 21.95 -11.21 -7.57
C LEU A 27 21.84 -10.05 -6.57
N TRP A 28 20.62 -9.60 -6.30
CA TRP A 28 20.35 -8.50 -5.38
C TRP A 28 20.68 -8.84 -3.92
N VAL A 29 20.37 -10.08 -3.49
CA VAL A 29 20.76 -10.58 -2.16
C VAL A 29 22.29 -10.71 -2.07
N ALA A 30 22.94 -11.27 -3.08
CA ALA A 30 24.39 -11.47 -3.10
C ALA A 30 25.13 -10.12 -3.02
N THR A 31 24.73 -9.13 -3.83
CA THR A 31 25.30 -7.78 -3.79
C THR A 31 25.02 -7.11 -2.44
N GLY A 32 23.82 -7.24 -1.90
CA GLY A 32 23.49 -6.69 -0.58
C GLY A 32 24.33 -7.31 0.54
N ALA A 33 24.55 -8.62 0.51
CA ALA A 33 25.42 -9.33 1.45
C ALA A 33 26.87 -8.88 1.31
N PHE A 34 27.38 -8.74 0.08
CA PHE A 34 28.72 -8.23 -0.18
C PHE A 34 28.94 -6.84 0.43
N ILE A 35 28.01 -5.90 0.21
CA ILE A 35 28.07 -4.54 0.79
C ILE A 35 28.01 -4.59 2.32
N PHE A 36 27.20 -5.49 2.89
CA PHE A 36 27.09 -5.64 4.33
C PHE A 36 28.39 -6.17 4.95
N PHE A 37 29.00 -7.20 4.36
CA PHE A 37 30.27 -7.78 4.83
C PHE A 37 31.47 -6.85 4.59
N ASP A 38 31.47 -6.07 3.52
CA ASP A 38 32.45 -4.99 3.31
C ASP A 38 32.43 -3.98 4.47
N GLY A 39 31.23 -3.61 4.92
CA GLY A 39 31.04 -2.75 6.09
C GLY A 39 31.61 -3.34 7.39
N LEU A 40 31.53 -4.67 7.57
CA LEU A 40 32.09 -5.38 8.74
C LEU A 40 33.61 -5.38 8.71
N ASN A 41 34.21 -5.58 7.53
CA ASN A 41 35.67 -5.62 7.36
C ASN A 41 36.32 -4.23 7.35
N GLN A 42 35.52 -3.16 7.47
CA GLN A 42 35.97 -1.75 7.41
C GLN A 42 36.74 -1.40 6.13
N GLN A 43 36.63 -2.20 5.06
CA GLN A 43 37.31 -1.96 3.79
C GLN A 43 36.66 -0.81 2.99
N LEU A 44 35.44 -0.40 3.38
CA LEU A 44 34.72 0.80 2.92
C LEU A 44 34.76 0.98 1.40
N LEU A 45 34.64 -0.11 0.63
CA LEU A 45 34.60 -0.07 -0.83
C LEU A 45 33.38 0.70 -1.35
N PHE A 46 32.36 0.91 -0.52
CA PHE A 46 31.18 1.68 -0.89
C PHE A 46 31.51 3.18 -1.12
N PRO A 47 31.30 3.73 -2.33
CA PRO A 47 31.68 5.09 -2.67
C PRO A 47 30.69 6.13 -2.09
N LYS A 48 30.89 6.49 -0.81
CA LYS A 48 30.06 7.45 -0.06
C LYS A 48 29.87 8.78 -0.81
N ASN A 49 30.95 9.32 -1.39
CA ASN A 49 30.90 10.60 -2.11
C ASN A 49 30.04 10.52 -3.37
N THR A 50 30.15 9.43 -4.13
CA THR A 50 29.32 9.20 -5.33
C THR A 50 27.85 9.11 -4.95
N PHE A 51 27.52 8.41 -3.87
CA PHE A 51 26.16 8.33 -3.36
C PHE A 51 25.64 9.71 -2.92
N GLY A 52 26.46 10.49 -2.22
CA GLY A 52 26.14 11.88 -1.84
C GLY A 52 25.84 12.78 -3.03
N LEU A 53 26.61 12.67 -4.11
CA LEU A 53 26.40 13.44 -5.36
C LEU A 53 25.10 13.03 -6.08
N ILE A 54 24.81 11.74 -6.16
CA ILE A 54 23.55 11.24 -6.74
C ILE A 54 22.35 11.78 -5.94
N LEU A 55 22.45 11.74 -4.60
CA LEU A 55 21.41 12.27 -3.72
C LEU A 55 21.26 13.79 -3.86
N LEU A 56 22.36 14.52 -4.07
CA LEU A 56 22.35 15.96 -4.34
C LEU A 56 21.53 16.25 -5.59
N PHE A 57 21.84 15.55 -6.68
CA PHE A 57 21.17 15.73 -7.95
C PHE A 57 19.66 15.44 -7.85
N GLU A 58 19.30 14.32 -7.22
CA GLU A 58 17.89 13.97 -6.96
C GLU A 58 17.18 15.03 -6.09
N SER A 59 17.87 15.57 -5.08
CA SER A 59 17.30 16.61 -4.20
C SER A 59 17.03 17.91 -4.96
N LEU A 60 17.97 18.36 -5.81
CA LEU A 60 17.84 19.56 -6.62
C LEU A 60 16.72 19.42 -7.64
N MET A 61 16.63 18.27 -8.30
CA MET A 61 15.51 17.95 -9.21
C MET A 61 14.18 17.97 -8.48
N THR A 62 14.09 17.32 -7.31
CA THR A 62 12.86 17.24 -6.52
C THR A 62 12.43 18.63 -6.02
N LEU A 63 13.35 19.45 -5.52
CA LEU A 63 13.09 20.81 -5.06
C LEU A 63 12.67 21.73 -6.21
N SER A 64 13.35 21.65 -7.35
CA SER A 64 12.97 22.40 -8.56
C SER A 64 11.53 22.10 -8.96
N ILE A 65 11.15 20.82 -9.01
CA ILE A 65 9.77 20.39 -9.33
C ILE A 65 8.78 20.89 -8.27
N ALA A 66 9.13 20.78 -6.98
CA ALA A 66 8.26 21.21 -5.89
C ALA A 66 7.98 22.72 -5.93
N LEU A 67 9.01 23.52 -6.23
CA LEU A 67 8.93 24.99 -6.32
C LEU A 67 8.20 25.45 -7.59
N CYS A 68 8.33 24.74 -8.71
CA CYS A 68 7.61 25.05 -9.95
C CYS A 68 6.13 24.63 -9.96
N SER A 69 5.63 23.97 -8.91
CA SER A 69 4.22 23.54 -8.83
C SER A 69 3.30 24.72 -8.45
N ILE A 70 2.76 25.40 -9.47
CA ILE A 70 1.97 26.64 -9.35
C ILE A 70 0.62 26.46 -8.62
N LYS A 71 -0.01 25.28 -8.67
CA LYS A 71 -1.42 25.11 -8.23
C LYS A 71 -1.61 24.51 -6.85
N ASN A 72 -0.58 23.85 -6.31
CA ASN A 72 -0.55 23.38 -4.94
C ASN A 72 0.92 23.09 -4.59
N LYS A 73 1.45 23.73 -3.55
CA LYS A 73 2.80 23.41 -3.05
C LYS A 73 2.72 21.96 -2.57
N ASN A 74 3.34 21.04 -3.30
CA ASN A 74 3.34 19.64 -2.87
C ASN A 74 4.30 19.53 -1.69
N HIS A 75 3.78 19.77 -0.48
CA HIS A 75 4.53 19.78 0.77
C HIS A 75 5.34 18.49 0.98
N LEU A 76 4.85 17.36 0.45
CA LEU A 76 5.56 16.07 0.50
C LEU A 76 6.80 16.07 -0.39
N LEU A 77 6.72 16.60 -1.62
CA LEU A 77 7.89 16.74 -2.51
C LEU A 77 8.90 17.73 -1.93
N LEU A 78 8.43 18.84 -1.35
CA LEU A 78 9.31 19.81 -0.70
C LEU A 78 10.05 19.19 0.49
N CYS A 79 9.32 18.49 1.37
CA CYS A 79 9.90 17.80 2.53
C CYS A 79 10.92 16.72 2.09
N LYS A 80 10.59 15.89 1.09
CA LYS A 80 11.52 14.91 0.50
C LYS A 80 12.80 15.59 0.00
N GLY A 81 12.64 16.67 -0.77
CA GLY A 81 13.76 17.41 -1.34
C GLY A 81 14.70 17.99 -0.28
N ILE A 82 14.15 18.63 0.75
CA ILE A 82 14.93 19.18 1.88
C ILE A 82 15.66 18.08 2.64
N LEU A 83 14.98 16.97 2.95
CA LEU A 83 15.60 15.84 3.64
C LEU A 83 16.76 15.24 2.84
N PHE A 84 16.58 15.05 1.53
CA PHE A 84 17.63 14.49 0.67
C PHE A 84 18.82 15.45 0.55
N LEU A 85 18.56 16.76 0.47
CA LEU A 85 19.61 17.77 0.46
C LEU A 85 20.41 17.76 1.76
N PHE A 86 19.73 17.64 2.91
CA PHE A 86 20.36 17.51 4.22
C PHE A 86 21.29 16.29 4.31
N PHE A 87 20.81 15.10 3.92
CA PHE A 87 21.66 13.90 3.92
C PHE A 87 22.81 14.01 2.92
N SER A 88 22.57 14.60 1.75
CA SER A 88 23.59 14.77 0.72
C SER A 88 24.72 15.67 1.21
N TYR A 89 24.38 16.78 1.86
CA TYR A 89 25.34 17.68 2.48
C TYR A 89 26.21 16.95 3.53
N ILE A 90 25.59 16.15 4.40
CA ILE A 90 26.33 15.39 5.42
C ILE A 90 27.28 14.37 4.78
N PHE A 91 26.85 13.65 3.74
CA PHE A 91 27.71 12.68 3.05
C PHE A 91 28.91 13.35 2.36
N LEU A 92 28.72 14.54 1.78
CA LEU A 92 29.78 15.26 1.05
C LEU A 92 30.78 15.97 1.96
N MET A 93 30.40 16.33 3.19
CA MET A 93 31.28 17.00 4.14
C MET A 93 32.49 16.14 4.58
N ASN A 94 32.48 14.82 4.33
CA ASN A 94 33.60 13.87 4.56
C ASN A 94 34.41 14.05 5.87
N ASN A 95 33.75 14.54 6.93
CA ASN A 95 34.35 14.73 8.25
C ASN A 95 33.99 13.57 9.17
N GLY A 96 34.80 13.30 10.22
CA GLY A 96 34.51 12.23 11.19
C GLY A 96 33.09 12.31 11.79
N TYR A 97 32.63 13.52 12.09
CA TYR A 97 31.28 13.80 12.62
C TYR A 97 30.13 13.40 11.68
N SER A 98 30.36 13.28 10.37
CA SER A 98 29.28 12.94 9.42
C SER A 98 28.74 11.54 9.68
N ASN A 99 29.63 10.56 9.88
CA ASN A 99 29.25 9.17 10.14
C ASN A 99 28.53 9.03 11.50
N GLU A 100 28.93 9.81 12.50
CA GLU A 100 28.28 9.82 13.82
C GLU A 100 26.85 10.37 13.73
N ILE A 101 26.63 11.50 13.04
CA ILE A 101 25.30 12.09 12.85
C ILE A 101 24.40 11.13 12.07
N ILE A 102 24.92 10.54 10.98
CA ILE A 102 24.17 9.56 10.19
C ILE A 102 23.79 8.35 11.04
N SER A 103 24.75 7.80 11.79
CA SER A 103 24.51 6.71 12.73
C SER A 103 23.41 7.07 13.73
N ALA A 104 23.50 8.22 14.40
CA ALA A 104 22.50 8.67 15.38
C ALA A 104 21.08 8.74 14.78
N ILE A 105 20.95 9.28 13.56
CA ILE A 105 19.66 9.34 12.86
C ILE A 105 19.10 7.94 12.59
N PHE A 106 19.93 7.02 12.06
CA PHE A 106 19.50 5.66 11.77
C PHE A 106 19.18 4.87 13.04
N VAL A 107 19.96 5.02 14.11
CA VAL A 107 19.73 4.39 15.41
C VAL A 107 18.36 4.80 15.93
N PHE A 108 18.09 6.10 15.99
CA PHE A 108 16.80 6.61 16.46
C PHE A 108 15.64 6.11 15.58
N ALA A 109 15.81 6.13 14.25
CA ALA A 109 14.80 5.65 13.33
C ALA A 109 14.51 4.14 13.49
N TYR A 110 15.55 3.30 13.57
CA TYR A 110 15.39 1.84 13.77
C TYR A 110 14.82 1.51 15.15
N PHE A 111 15.24 2.22 16.19
CA PHE A 111 14.74 2.03 17.54
C PHE A 111 13.24 2.38 17.64
N ILE A 112 12.83 3.54 17.13
CA ILE A 112 11.43 3.95 17.11
C ILE A 112 10.60 2.98 16.27
N THR A 113 11.03 2.68 15.05
CA THR A 113 10.26 1.81 14.17
C THR A 113 10.15 0.39 14.72
N GLY A 114 11.21 -0.14 15.32
CA GLY A 114 11.20 -1.42 16.03
C GLY A 114 10.23 -1.43 17.21
N SER A 115 10.27 -0.38 18.04
CA SER A 115 9.37 -0.22 19.20
C SER A 115 7.90 -0.16 18.78
N PHE A 116 7.57 0.66 17.78
CA PHE A 116 6.21 0.75 17.25
C PHE A 116 5.75 -0.56 16.60
N ALA A 117 6.63 -1.26 15.86
CA ALA A 117 6.30 -2.55 15.25
C ALA A 117 6.01 -3.61 16.33
N MET A 118 6.80 -3.64 17.40
CA MET A 118 6.57 -4.53 18.55
C MET A 118 5.27 -4.21 19.27
N ALA A 119 5.02 -2.94 19.61
CA ALA A 119 3.80 -2.52 20.28
C ALA A 119 2.55 -2.86 19.45
N SER A 120 2.57 -2.56 18.15
CA SER A 120 1.48 -2.88 17.23
C SER A 120 1.25 -4.39 17.12
N ALA A 121 2.33 -5.18 16.98
CA ALA A 121 2.22 -6.64 16.90
C ALA A 121 1.66 -7.26 18.19
N TRP A 122 2.07 -6.73 19.34
CA TRP A 122 1.63 -7.21 20.66
C TRP A 122 0.16 -6.92 20.94
N ILE A 123 -0.29 -5.69 20.65
CA ILE A 123 -1.67 -5.23 20.88
C ILE A 123 -2.62 -5.88 19.88
N VAL A 124 -2.33 -5.73 18.58
CA VAL A 124 -3.27 -6.07 17.50
C VAL A 124 -3.24 -7.56 17.17
N ARG A 125 -2.12 -8.27 17.37
CA ARG A 125 -1.98 -9.71 17.10
C ARG A 125 -2.46 -10.14 15.69
N PHE A 126 -2.24 -9.29 14.69
CA PHE A 126 -2.58 -9.56 13.29
C PHE A 126 -1.81 -10.78 12.73
N TYR A 127 -2.11 -11.16 11.49
CA TYR A 127 -1.44 -12.32 10.88
C TYR A 127 0.08 -12.19 10.88
N ARG A 128 0.77 -13.24 11.35
CA ARG A 128 2.24 -13.27 11.48
C ARG A 128 2.79 -12.20 12.44
N TRP A 129 1.99 -11.73 13.41
CA TRP A 129 2.45 -10.80 14.44
C TRP A 129 3.72 -11.27 15.16
N LYS A 130 3.89 -12.58 15.38
CA LYS A 130 5.12 -13.15 15.95
C LYS A 130 6.36 -12.84 15.11
N ILE A 131 6.25 -12.91 13.78
CA ILE A 131 7.34 -12.56 12.86
C ILE A 131 7.62 -11.06 12.93
N THR A 132 6.58 -10.23 12.98
CA THR A 132 6.76 -8.78 13.13
C THR A 132 7.37 -8.40 14.48
N LEU A 133 7.03 -9.12 15.54
CA LEU A 133 7.62 -8.92 16.87
C LEU A 133 9.11 -9.27 16.83
N VAL A 134 9.49 -10.43 16.30
CA VAL A 134 10.90 -10.81 16.10
C VAL A 134 11.64 -9.79 15.24
N TRP A 135 10.99 -9.31 14.16
CA TRP A 135 11.56 -8.28 13.31
C TRP A 135 11.76 -6.94 14.05
N GLY A 136 10.83 -6.55 14.92
CA GLY A 136 10.96 -5.35 15.74
C GLY A 136 12.10 -5.47 16.76
N VAL A 137 12.25 -6.64 17.39
CA VAL A 137 13.41 -6.95 18.26
C VAL A 137 14.71 -6.87 17.45
N PHE A 138 14.74 -7.45 16.26
CA PHE A 138 15.88 -7.35 15.35
C PHE A 138 16.20 -5.90 15.00
N GLN A 139 15.21 -5.05 14.71
CA GLN A 139 15.43 -3.62 14.44
C GLN A 139 16.03 -2.89 15.65
N MET A 140 15.58 -3.20 16.86
CA MET A 140 16.17 -2.63 18.09
C MET A 140 17.61 -3.10 18.29
N LEU A 141 17.89 -4.40 18.17
CA LEU A 141 19.27 -4.93 18.25
C LEU A 141 20.16 -4.35 17.16
N PHE A 142 19.65 -4.21 15.95
CA PHE A 142 20.36 -3.61 14.83
C PHE A 142 20.66 -2.12 15.07
N SER A 143 19.79 -1.40 15.78
CA SER A 143 20.07 -0.02 16.21
C SER A 143 21.27 0.04 17.16
N PHE A 144 21.38 -0.87 18.14
CA PHE A 144 22.56 -0.96 19.00
C PHE A 144 23.82 -1.40 18.23
N PHE A 145 23.67 -2.30 17.26
CA PHE A 145 24.76 -2.71 16.37
C PHE A 145 25.33 -1.51 15.59
N ILE A 146 24.46 -0.66 15.02
CA ILE A 146 24.88 0.55 14.31
C ILE A 146 25.65 1.53 15.21
N LEU A 147 25.24 1.68 16.49
CA LEU A 147 25.98 2.54 17.44
C LEU A 147 27.44 2.10 17.57
N THR A 148 27.69 0.80 17.69
CA THR A 148 29.05 0.25 17.83
C THR A 148 29.87 0.33 16.53
N HIS A 149 29.21 0.28 15.37
CA HIS A 149 29.86 0.29 14.05
C HIS A 149 29.50 1.52 13.20
N HIS A 150 29.50 2.70 13.83
CA HIS A 150 29.03 3.96 13.23
C HIS A 150 29.72 4.33 11.90
N GLN A 151 30.96 3.91 11.69
CA GLN A 151 31.74 4.19 10.47
C GLN A 151 31.17 3.56 9.19
N SER A 152 30.48 2.43 9.33
CA SER A 152 29.95 1.62 8.22
C SER A 152 28.41 1.60 8.16
N THR A 153 27.74 2.52 8.88
CA THR A 153 26.27 2.61 8.97
C THR A 153 25.58 2.51 7.62
N LEU A 154 26.08 3.26 6.63
CA LEU A 154 25.46 3.33 5.29
C LEU A 154 25.51 1.97 4.58
N SER A 155 26.66 1.29 4.63
CA SER A 155 26.84 -0.03 4.02
C SER A 155 25.89 -1.06 4.65
N PHE A 156 25.76 -1.06 5.98
CA PHE A 156 24.82 -1.97 6.66
C PHE A 156 23.37 -1.69 6.29
N PHE A 157 22.98 -0.41 6.25
CA PHE A 157 21.62 -0.02 5.90
C PHE A 157 21.25 -0.44 4.47
N ILE A 158 22.09 -0.10 3.50
CA ILE A 158 21.87 -0.43 2.08
C ILE A 158 21.90 -1.95 1.89
N GLY A 159 22.89 -2.64 2.47
CA GLY A 159 23.01 -4.09 2.41
C GLY A 159 21.76 -4.79 2.94
N LEU A 160 21.26 -4.36 4.10
CA LEU A 160 20.06 -4.94 4.71
C LEU A 160 18.80 -4.70 3.86
N ILE A 161 18.61 -3.50 3.29
CA ILE A 161 17.49 -3.21 2.38
C ILE A 161 17.57 -4.06 1.13
N MET A 162 18.76 -4.20 0.53
CA MET A 162 18.97 -5.03 -0.65
C MET A 162 18.67 -6.50 -0.38
N ILE A 163 19.18 -7.04 0.73
CA ILE A 163 18.87 -8.42 1.16
C ILE A 163 17.36 -8.58 1.35
N GLY A 164 16.70 -7.70 2.10
CA GLY A 164 15.27 -7.80 2.38
C GLY A 164 14.40 -7.73 1.12
N THR A 165 14.69 -6.79 0.22
CA THR A 165 13.98 -6.65 -1.06
C THR A 165 14.25 -7.80 -2.01
N GLY A 166 15.48 -8.33 -2.04
CA GLY A 166 15.86 -9.50 -2.84
C GLY A 166 15.18 -10.78 -2.35
N VAL A 167 15.13 -11.01 -1.03
CA VAL A 167 14.38 -12.13 -0.41
C VAL A 167 12.89 -12.03 -0.70
N SER A 168 12.32 -10.81 -0.68
CA SER A 168 10.92 -10.60 -1.06
C SER A 168 10.67 -10.93 -2.54
N SER A 169 11.57 -10.54 -3.43
CA SER A 169 11.48 -10.89 -4.87
C SER A 169 11.55 -12.40 -5.07
N LEU A 170 12.51 -13.05 -4.41
CA LEU A 170 12.70 -14.50 -4.45
C LEU A 170 11.48 -15.25 -3.91
N SER A 171 10.92 -14.81 -2.80
CA SER A 171 9.71 -15.39 -2.20
C SER A 171 8.53 -15.35 -3.17
N ILE A 172 8.36 -14.25 -3.90
CA ILE A 172 7.30 -14.11 -4.90
C ILE A 172 7.59 -14.97 -6.12
N ALA A 173 8.83 -15.02 -6.60
CA ALA A 173 9.25 -15.85 -7.72
C ALA A 173 9.09 -17.35 -7.43
N ILE A 174 9.33 -17.78 -6.20
CA ILE A 174 9.10 -19.18 -5.79
C ILE A 174 7.60 -19.45 -5.75
N ARG A 175 6.80 -18.58 -5.11
CA ARG A 175 5.34 -18.74 -5.06
C ARG A 175 4.70 -18.73 -6.44
N SER A 176 5.24 -17.97 -7.39
CA SER A 176 4.70 -17.93 -8.74
C SER A 176 4.91 -19.22 -9.53
N ARG A 177 5.89 -20.06 -9.14
CA ARG A 177 6.04 -21.41 -9.72
C ARG A 177 4.93 -22.37 -9.29
N TYR A 178 4.29 -22.10 -8.16
CA TYR A 178 3.18 -22.90 -7.64
C TYR A 178 1.80 -22.40 -8.12
N ILE A 179 1.76 -21.47 -9.08
CA ILE A 179 0.52 -21.03 -9.73
C ILE A 179 -0.01 -22.19 -10.56
N LYS A 180 -0.95 -22.96 -10.00
CA LYS A 180 -1.75 -23.90 -10.78
C LYS A 180 -2.49 -23.14 -11.87
N GLN A 181 -2.72 -23.77 -13.02
CA GLN A 181 -3.45 -23.15 -14.12
C GLN A 181 -4.78 -22.58 -13.61
N GLY A 182 -4.90 -21.25 -13.69
CA GLY A 182 -6.07 -20.45 -13.31
C GLY A 182 -6.13 -19.86 -11.89
N SER A 183 -5.19 -20.09 -10.97
CA SER A 183 -5.20 -19.33 -9.70
C SER A 183 -4.89 -17.83 -9.91
N THR A 184 -5.68 -16.95 -9.30
CA THR A 184 -5.52 -15.49 -9.40
C THR A 184 -4.32 -15.00 -8.56
N ILE A 185 -3.67 -13.91 -8.97
CA ILE A 185 -2.56 -13.31 -8.20
C ILE A 185 -3.03 -12.90 -6.80
N PHE A 186 -4.27 -12.42 -6.69
CA PHE A 186 -4.87 -12.07 -5.41
C PHE A 186 -4.79 -13.23 -4.40
N GLN A 187 -5.10 -14.47 -4.82
CA GLN A 187 -5.02 -15.66 -3.97
C GLN A 187 -3.58 -15.93 -3.48
N ILE A 188 -2.57 -15.70 -4.33
CA ILE A 188 -1.16 -15.90 -3.97
C ILE A 188 -0.68 -14.86 -2.96
N ILE A 189 -1.12 -13.62 -3.13
CA ILE A 189 -0.76 -12.50 -2.27
C ILE A 189 -1.46 -12.62 -0.92
N ASN A 190 -2.71 -13.11 -0.91
CA ASN A 190 -3.56 -13.24 0.25
C ASN A 190 -3.94 -14.72 0.50
N PRO A 191 -2.99 -15.60 0.89
CA PRO A 191 -3.22 -17.04 1.00
C PRO A 191 -4.25 -17.44 2.07
N LYS A 192 -4.59 -16.54 2.99
CA LYS A 192 -5.68 -16.75 3.96
C LYS A 192 -7.07 -16.79 3.33
N LEU A 193 -7.22 -16.06 2.23
CA LEU A 193 -8.46 -15.93 1.48
C LEU A 193 -8.57 -17.00 0.39
N SER A 194 -7.50 -17.77 0.20
CA SER A 194 -7.51 -18.98 -0.62
C SER A 194 -8.17 -20.11 0.17
N LEU A 195 -9.49 -20.12 0.11
CA LEU A 195 -10.32 -21.19 0.67
C LEU A 195 -10.26 -22.38 -0.31
N ASP A 196 -9.92 -23.55 0.25
CA ASP A 196 -9.78 -24.89 -0.30
C ASP A 196 -9.17 -25.11 -1.72
N PRO A 197 -8.12 -25.96 -1.84
CA PRO A 197 -7.61 -26.40 -3.14
C PRO A 197 -8.56 -27.34 -3.91
N ILE A 198 -9.67 -27.77 -3.31
CA ILE A 198 -10.53 -28.85 -3.82
C ILE A 198 -11.44 -28.39 -4.98
N GLN A 199 -11.78 -27.11 -5.09
CA GLN A 199 -12.64 -26.59 -6.17
C GLN A 199 -11.89 -25.95 -7.35
N THR A 200 -10.55 -25.93 -7.35
CA THR A 200 -9.75 -25.36 -8.44
C THR A 200 -9.68 -26.22 -9.72
N LYS A 201 -10.65 -27.10 -9.96
CA LYS A 201 -10.65 -28.04 -11.10
C LYS A 201 -11.15 -27.45 -12.42
N SER A 202 -11.68 -26.23 -12.45
CA SER A 202 -12.17 -25.62 -13.68
C SER A 202 -11.90 -24.12 -13.70
N VAL A 203 -10.63 -23.73 -13.77
CA VAL A 203 -10.30 -22.33 -13.95
C VAL A 203 -9.76 -22.10 -15.35
N SER A 204 -10.67 -21.66 -16.22
CA SER A 204 -10.35 -21.06 -17.50
C SER A 204 -9.31 -19.95 -17.27
N ASN A 205 -8.30 -19.89 -18.12
CA ASN A 205 -7.28 -18.84 -18.08
C ASN A 205 -7.99 -17.47 -18.07
N VAL A 206 -7.99 -16.77 -16.93
CA VAL A 206 -8.45 -15.38 -16.84
C VAL A 206 -7.38 -14.51 -17.47
N THR A 207 -7.19 -14.65 -18.78
CA THR A 207 -6.55 -13.64 -19.59
C THR A 207 -7.58 -12.53 -19.69
N TYR A 208 -7.26 -11.35 -19.17
CA TYR A 208 -8.06 -10.15 -19.42
C TYR A 208 -8.16 -9.96 -20.93
N GLN A 209 -9.25 -10.46 -21.51
CA GLN A 209 -9.72 -10.02 -22.81
C GLN A 209 -10.61 -8.81 -22.50
N PRO A 210 -10.37 -7.64 -23.12
CA PRO A 210 -11.31 -6.54 -23.05
C PRO A 210 -12.55 -6.93 -23.85
N THR A 211 -13.35 -7.83 -23.29
CA THR A 211 -14.56 -8.35 -23.91
C THR A 211 -15.76 -7.77 -23.18
N GLN A 212 -16.49 -6.97 -23.96
CA GLN A 212 -17.68 -6.18 -23.68
C GLN A 212 -17.43 -4.77 -23.13
N PRO A 213 -18.07 -3.74 -23.73
CA PRO A 213 -18.11 -2.42 -23.13
C PRO A 213 -18.77 -2.54 -21.77
N ILE A 214 -18.01 -2.23 -20.72
CA ILE A 214 -18.51 -2.12 -19.36
C ILE A 214 -19.69 -1.14 -19.40
N GLN A 215 -20.91 -1.63 -19.17
CA GLN A 215 -22.11 -0.81 -19.28
C GLN A 215 -22.26 0.15 -18.09
N GLN A 216 -21.67 -0.20 -16.93
CA GLN A 216 -21.83 0.55 -15.69
C GLN A 216 -20.52 0.54 -14.88
N PRO A 217 -20.11 1.68 -14.31
CA PRO A 217 -18.85 1.76 -13.59
C PRO A 217 -18.93 1.13 -12.20
N LEU A 218 -17.81 0.60 -11.72
CA LEU A 218 -17.65 0.10 -10.35
C LEU A 218 -17.55 1.27 -9.38
N THR A 219 -18.41 1.33 -8.37
CA THR A 219 -18.45 2.44 -7.40
C THR A 219 -18.02 1.96 -6.02
N ILE A 220 -17.14 2.72 -5.38
CA ILE A 220 -16.78 2.52 -3.97
C ILE A 220 -17.43 3.64 -3.17
N HIS A 221 -18.29 3.25 -2.25
CA HIS A 221 -19.00 4.16 -1.35
C HIS A 221 -18.26 4.21 -0.02
N ILE A 222 -18.09 5.42 0.50
CA ILE A 222 -17.31 5.65 1.69
C ILE A 222 -18.09 6.61 2.58
N TRP A 223 -18.24 6.17 3.83
CA TRP A 223 -18.71 6.95 4.96
C TRP A 223 -17.50 7.27 5.84
N THR A 224 -16.98 8.49 5.76
CA THR A 224 -15.89 8.92 6.63
C THR A 224 -16.41 9.10 8.06
N PRO A 225 -15.56 8.93 9.09
CA PRO A 225 -16.01 9.08 10.48
C PRO A 225 -16.64 10.46 10.76
N VAL A 226 -16.15 11.52 10.11
CA VAL A 226 -16.71 12.87 10.22
C VAL A 226 -18.00 13.02 9.41
N GLY A 227 -18.01 12.52 8.18
CA GLY A 227 -19.17 12.68 7.27
C GLY A 227 -20.40 11.90 7.72
N SER A 228 -20.20 10.82 8.46
CA SER A 228 -21.27 9.96 9.00
C SER A 228 -21.64 10.24 10.45
N ALA A 229 -21.04 11.25 11.09
CA ALA A 229 -21.39 11.63 12.45
C ALA A 229 -22.73 12.39 12.46
N SER A 230 -23.64 12.00 13.34
CA SER A 230 -24.95 12.65 13.50
C SER A 230 -24.85 14.07 14.07
N ALA A 231 -23.76 14.38 14.77
CA ALA A 231 -23.51 15.67 15.40
C ALA A 231 -22.11 16.23 15.05
N PRO A 232 -21.89 17.56 15.20
CA PRO A 232 -20.58 18.17 14.95
C PRO A 232 -19.47 17.56 15.80
N THR A 233 -18.43 17.06 15.13
CA THR A 233 -17.32 16.35 15.78
C THR A 233 -16.25 17.28 16.33
N LEU A 234 -15.56 16.84 17.39
CA LEU A 234 -14.40 17.56 17.93
C LEU A 234 -13.26 17.56 16.91
N PRO A 235 -12.66 18.70 16.56
CA PRO A 235 -11.70 18.78 15.46
C PRO A 235 -10.35 18.11 15.83
N ARG A 236 -10.20 16.83 15.46
CA ARG A 236 -8.95 16.07 15.60
C ARG A 236 -8.52 15.56 14.21
N PRO A 237 -7.86 16.38 13.38
CA PRO A 237 -7.78 16.18 11.93
C PRO A 237 -7.18 14.84 11.48
N ILE A 238 -6.21 14.29 12.22
CA ILE A 238 -5.62 12.98 11.89
C ILE A 238 -6.49 11.83 12.41
N ILE A 239 -6.96 11.92 13.65
CA ILE A 239 -7.71 10.85 14.33
C ILE A 239 -9.09 10.69 13.67
N ASN A 240 -9.80 11.79 13.48
CA ASN A 240 -11.13 11.82 12.86
C ASN A 240 -11.13 11.29 11.43
N ARG A 241 -10.00 11.39 10.73
CA ARG A 241 -9.88 10.90 9.36
C ARG A 241 -9.65 9.40 9.29
N TYR A 242 -8.76 8.87 10.13
CA TYR A 242 -8.21 7.52 9.97
C TYR A 242 -8.68 6.51 11.01
N ILE A 243 -9.24 6.94 12.14
CA ILE A 243 -9.56 6.08 13.27
C ILE A 243 -11.07 6.16 13.56
N ALA A 244 -11.51 7.27 14.12
CA ALA A 244 -12.89 7.52 14.51
C ALA A 244 -13.07 9.01 14.79
N ALA A 245 -14.28 9.52 14.61
CA ALA A 245 -14.66 10.86 15.04
C ALA A 245 -15.60 10.75 16.25
N VAL A 246 -15.44 11.68 17.18
CA VAL A 246 -16.25 11.74 18.41
C VAL A 246 -16.96 13.09 18.43
N ASP A 247 -18.27 13.06 18.68
CA ASP A 247 -19.06 14.26 18.86
C ASP A 247 -18.84 14.90 20.25
N LYS A 248 -19.59 15.96 20.56
CA LYS A 248 -19.50 16.63 21.86
C LYS A 248 -20.13 15.82 22.99
N ASP A 249 -21.01 14.88 22.66
CA ASP A 249 -21.78 14.07 23.60
C ASP A 249 -21.08 12.73 23.89
N GLY A 250 -19.98 12.44 23.19
CA GLY A 250 -19.15 11.24 23.37
C GLY A 250 -19.48 10.10 22.41
N THR A 251 -20.42 10.28 21.48
CA THR A 251 -20.79 9.25 20.49
C THR A 251 -19.66 9.07 19.49
N ILE A 252 -19.28 7.80 19.26
CA ILE A 252 -18.18 7.44 18.37
C ILE A 252 -18.73 7.06 17.00
N SER A 253 -18.37 7.82 15.97
CA SER A 253 -18.54 7.38 14.58
C SER A 253 -17.22 6.77 14.07
N THR A 254 -17.30 5.56 13.54
CA THR A 254 -16.16 4.84 12.94
C THR A 254 -16.17 4.88 11.41
N GLY A 255 -17.24 5.39 10.81
CA GLY A 255 -17.46 5.34 9.36
C GLY A 255 -17.67 3.92 8.83
N HIS A 256 -17.76 3.80 7.50
CA HIS A 256 -18.00 2.56 6.78
C HIS A 256 -17.50 2.63 5.33
N ALA A 257 -17.42 1.48 4.66
CA ALA A 257 -17.12 1.43 3.23
C ALA A 257 -17.85 0.24 2.58
N SER A 258 -18.38 0.45 1.38
CA SER A 258 -18.98 -0.57 0.54
C SER A 258 -18.54 -0.45 -0.92
N LEU A 259 -18.79 -1.50 -1.69
CA LEU A 259 -18.49 -1.57 -3.12
C LEU A 259 -19.72 -2.02 -3.89
N GLU A 260 -20.08 -1.27 -4.91
CA GLU A 260 -21.24 -1.48 -5.77
C GLU A 260 -20.79 -1.69 -7.22
N LEU A 261 -21.23 -2.81 -7.79
CA LEU A 261 -21.31 -3.03 -9.22
C LEU A 261 -22.82 -3.07 -9.55
N PRO A 262 -23.38 -2.01 -10.15
CA PRO A 262 -24.82 -1.86 -10.13
C PRO A 262 -25.52 -2.98 -10.91
N SER A 263 -26.70 -3.37 -10.43
CA SER A 263 -27.51 -4.49 -10.94
C SER A 263 -26.92 -5.90 -10.80
N GLU A 264 -25.68 -6.04 -10.28
CA GLU A 264 -25.02 -7.35 -10.20
C GLU A 264 -24.50 -7.71 -8.82
N LEU A 265 -23.88 -6.76 -8.12
CA LEU A 265 -23.16 -7.05 -6.89
C LEU A 265 -23.08 -5.83 -5.98
N TYR A 266 -23.43 -6.05 -4.72
CA TYR A 266 -23.17 -5.11 -3.63
C TYR A 266 -22.40 -5.82 -2.52
N ILE A 267 -21.29 -5.21 -2.09
CA ILE A 267 -20.42 -5.72 -1.03
C ILE A 267 -20.40 -4.70 0.10
N SER A 268 -21.12 -5.00 1.17
CA SER A 268 -21.16 -4.22 2.40
C SER A 268 -21.26 -5.18 3.58
N LEU A 269 -20.23 -5.21 4.45
CA LEU A 269 -20.12 -6.18 5.54
C LEU A 269 -20.37 -5.51 6.88
N TYR A 270 -21.34 -6.02 7.61
CA TYR A 270 -21.69 -5.63 8.98
C TYR A 270 -21.56 -6.82 9.93
N PRO A 271 -21.40 -6.59 11.24
CA PRO A 271 -21.68 -7.64 12.21
C PRO A 271 -23.18 -7.96 12.18
N GLU A 272 -23.53 -9.21 12.49
CA GLU A 272 -24.94 -9.63 12.56
C GLU A 272 -25.65 -8.99 13.75
N GLU A 273 -24.97 -8.95 14.90
CA GLU A 273 -25.39 -8.25 16.11
C GLU A 273 -24.45 -7.09 16.42
N ASP A 274 -24.97 -6.03 17.05
CA ASP A 274 -24.14 -4.90 17.44
C ASP A 274 -23.13 -5.31 18.51
N ILE A 275 -21.86 -5.00 18.24
CA ILE A 275 -20.77 -5.29 19.17
C ILE A 275 -20.75 -4.22 20.24
N ASP A 276 -20.97 -4.60 21.50
CA ASP A 276 -20.82 -3.68 22.63
C ASP A 276 -19.36 -3.20 22.74
N ARG A 277 -19.16 -1.87 22.72
CA ARG A 277 -17.85 -1.21 22.66
C ARG A 277 -17.48 -0.59 24.01
N GLN A 278 -17.75 -1.28 25.12
CA GLN A 278 -17.36 -0.76 26.44
C GLN A 278 -15.83 -0.66 26.57
N ALA A 279 -15.37 0.39 27.26
CA ALA A 279 -13.96 0.76 27.31
C ALA A 279 -13.03 -0.31 27.94
N GLU A 280 -13.56 -1.13 28.85
CA GLU A 280 -12.82 -2.15 29.59
C GLU A 280 -12.37 -3.32 28.70
N ASP A 281 -13.14 -3.66 27.65
CA ASP A 281 -12.82 -4.73 26.69
C ASP A 281 -12.28 -4.22 25.33
N PHE A 282 -12.14 -2.90 25.16
CA PHE A 282 -11.75 -2.31 23.87
C PHE A 282 -10.42 -2.82 23.32
N PHE A 283 -9.38 -2.94 24.16
CA PHE A 283 -8.09 -3.48 23.73
C PHE A 283 -8.15 -4.97 23.38
N ARG A 284 -9.07 -5.71 23.98
CA ARG A 284 -9.31 -7.11 23.62
C ARG A 284 -9.95 -7.16 22.24
N LEU A 285 -10.97 -6.33 21.96
CA LEU A 285 -11.65 -6.24 20.66
C LEU A 285 -10.73 -5.86 19.49
N LEU A 286 -9.67 -5.08 19.74
CA LEU A 286 -8.66 -4.72 18.74
C LEU A 286 -7.74 -5.89 18.31
N ARG A 287 -7.83 -7.05 18.98
CA ARG A 287 -7.04 -8.22 18.58
C ARG A 287 -7.65 -8.85 17.32
N ALA A 288 -6.84 -9.01 16.30
CA ALA A 288 -7.12 -9.77 15.07
C ALA A 288 -7.01 -11.31 15.30
N THR A 289 -7.47 -11.78 16.46
CA THR A 289 -7.49 -13.20 16.84
C THR A 289 -8.85 -13.83 16.54
N PRO A 290 -8.91 -15.15 16.26
CA PRO A 290 -10.17 -15.86 16.02
C PRO A 290 -11.19 -15.72 17.15
N ASP A 291 -10.73 -15.51 18.39
CA ASP A 291 -11.59 -15.33 19.57
C ASP A 291 -12.51 -14.10 19.49
N ASN A 292 -12.20 -13.14 18.61
CA ASN A 292 -13.00 -11.94 18.37
C ASN A 292 -13.81 -11.99 17.07
N ASN A 293 -13.88 -13.16 16.43
CA ASN A 293 -14.72 -13.35 15.27
C ASN A 293 -16.18 -13.47 15.71
N VAL A 294 -17.04 -12.66 15.11
CA VAL A 294 -18.50 -12.74 15.28
C VAL A 294 -19.14 -13.05 13.92
N PRO A 295 -20.37 -13.58 13.89
CA PRO A 295 -21.14 -13.69 12.66
C PRO A 295 -21.28 -12.32 11.98
N GLY A 296 -21.07 -12.30 10.68
CA GLY A 296 -21.26 -11.13 9.83
C GLY A 296 -22.45 -11.31 8.89
N ARG A 297 -22.97 -10.20 8.40
CA ARG A 297 -24.01 -10.17 7.37
C ARG A 297 -23.59 -9.24 6.23
N PHE A 298 -23.94 -9.64 5.01
CA PHE A 298 -23.76 -8.81 3.83
C PHE A 298 -25.09 -8.18 3.43
N LEU A 299 -25.07 -6.88 3.11
CA LEU A 299 -26.27 -6.18 2.65
C LEU A 299 -26.52 -6.42 1.15
N SER A 300 -27.77 -6.20 0.71
CA SER A 300 -28.24 -6.49 -0.64
C SER A 300 -27.92 -5.39 -1.66
N ASP A 301 -28.06 -4.13 -1.27
CA ASP A 301 -27.99 -2.98 -2.16
C ASP A 301 -27.70 -1.67 -1.42
N TYR A 302 -27.21 -0.68 -2.18
CA TYR A 302 -26.84 0.63 -1.67
C TYR A 302 -28.07 1.43 -1.20
N GLN A 303 -29.18 1.34 -1.92
CA GLN A 303 -30.38 2.15 -1.65
C GLN A 303 -30.95 1.83 -0.26
N THR A 304 -31.02 0.55 0.09
CA THR A 304 -31.49 0.09 1.40
C THR A 304 -30.53 0.55 2.50
N GLU A 305 -29.22 0.40 2.32
CA GLU A 305 -28.23 0.86 3.32
C GLU A 305 -28.24 2.38 3.52
N ALA A 306 -28.37 3.15 2.43
CA ALA A 306 -28.42 4.60 2.50
C ALA A 306 -29.72 5.11 3.13
N ALA A 307 -30.84 4.39 2.94
CA ALA A 307 -32.11 4.70 3.56
C ALA A 307 -32.13 4.38 5.06
N ASP A 308 -31.49 3.26 5.47
CA ASP A 308 -31.42 2.84 6.86
C ASP A 308 -30.48 3.71 7.71
N TRP A 309 -29.43 4.28 7.10
CA TRP A 309 -28.42 5.05 7.82
C TRP A 309 -28.19 6.46 7.26
N CYS A 310 -27.48 6.58 6.13
CA CYS A 310 -27.31 7.84 5.38
C CYS A 310 -26.60 7.61 4.04
N GLU A 311 -26.69 8.59 3.13
CA GLU A 311 -25.91 8.60 1.90
C GLU A 311 -24.39 8.66 2.15
N SER A 312 -23.60 7.98 1.33
CA SER A 312 -22.14 8.01 1.41
C SER A 312 -21.58 9.40 1.10
N ASP A 313 -20.63 9.90 1.91
CA ASP A 313 -20.03 11.23 1.71
C ASP A 313 -18.99 11.28 0.58
N GLN A 314 -18.44 10.13 0.18
CA GLN A 314 -17.50 10.03 -0.94
C GLN A 314 -17.80 8.82 -1.82
N LYS A 315 -17.79 9.04 -3.14
CA LYS A 315 -17.92 7.98 -4.15
C LYS A 315 -16.67 7.99 -5.05
N ILE A 316 -16.03 6.83 -5.23
CA ILE A 316 -14.89 6.66 -6.13
C ILE A 316 -15.29 5.68 -7.23
N ILE A 317 -15.26 6.16 -8.47
CA ILE A 317 -15.84 5.48 -9.62
C ILE A 317 -14.70 4.93 -10.51
N PHE A 318 -14.72 3.64 -10.80
CA PHE A 318 -13.78 2.98 -11.71
C PHE A 318 -14.49 2.56 -13.00
N GLU A 319 -14.11 3.17 -14.12
CA GLU A 319 -14.60 2.81 -15.46
C GLU A 319 -13.91 1.56 -16.04
N HIS A 320 -12.75 1.20 -15.50
CA HIS A 320 -11.89 0.13 -16.01
C HIS A 320 -11.57 -0.81 -14.85
N TYR A 321 -12.13 -2.02 -14.89
CA TYR A 321 -11.94 -3.05 -13.90
C TYR A 321 -12.16 -4.44 -14.54
N ASN A 322 -11.69 -5.48 -13.85
CA ASN A 322 -11.86 -6.87 -14.20
C ASN A 322 -13.08 -7.43 -13.46
N ARG A 323 -14.23 -7.42 -14.15
CA ARG A 323 -15.52 -7.90 -13.62
C ARG A 323 -15.47 -9.36 -13.19
N ASP A 324 -14.92 -10.24 -14.01
CA ASP A 324 -14.91 -11.67 -13.73
C ASP A 324 -14.07 -12.01 -12.51
N ALA A 325 -12.90 -11.36 -12.36
CA ALA A 325 -12.05 -11.53 -11.17
C ALA A 325 -12.77 -11.08 -9.88
N LEU A 326 -13.55 -9.99 -9.93
CA LEU A 326 -14.36 -9.51 -8.81
C LEU A 326 -15.47 -10.52 -8.45
N LEU A 327 -16.21 -11.04 -9.43
CA LEU A 327 -17.28 -12.01 -9.20
C LEU A 327 -16.73 -13.33 -8.65
N HIS A 328 -15.61 -13.82 -9.18
CA HIS A 328 -14.94 -15.02 -8.68
C HIS A 328 -14.44 -14.85 -7.25
N PHE A 329 -13.82 -13.70 -6.95
CA PHE A 329 -13.44 -13.34 -5.58
C PHE A 329 -14.67 -13.39 -4.68
N TRP A 330 -15.76 -12.74 -5.09
CA TRP A 330 -16.97 -12.65 -4.28
C TRP A 330 -17.61 -14.01 -3.99
N GLN A 331 -17.72 -14.88 -5.00
CA GLN A 331 -18.26 -16.23 -4.85
C GLN A 331 -17.53 -17.04 -3.77
N SER A 332 -16.20 -16.87 -3.67
CA SER A 332 -15.39 -17.55 -2.67
C SER A 332 -15.46 -16.84 -1.31
N TYR A 333 -15.37 -15.51 -1.31
CA TYR A 333 -15.31 -14.70 -0.09
C TYR A 333 -16.59 -14.77 0.73
N ARG A 334 -17.76 -14.71 0.07
CA ARG A 334 -19.06 -14.65 0.74
C ARG A 334 -19.42 -15.91 1.53
N GLN A 335 -18.73 -17.03 1.30
CA GLN A 335 -18.99 -18.31 1.97
C GLN A 335 -18.67 -18.26 3.47
N TYR A 336 -17.82 -17.31 3.89
CA TYR A 336 -17.37 -17.17 5.28
C TYR A 336 -17.72 -15.77 5.77
N PRO A 337 -19.01 -15.51 6.10
CA PRO A 337 -19.47 -14.21 6.57
C PRO A 337 -19.05 -14.03 8.03
N ILE A 338 -17.76 -13.82 8.25
CA ILE A 338 -17.18 -13.53 9.55
C ILE A 338 -16.92 -12.03 9.62
N TYR A 339 -17.29 -11.43 10.75
CA TYR A 339 -16.92 -10.07 11.09
C TYR A 339 -15.87 -10.07 12.20
N ASN A 340 -14.83 -9.27 12.00
CA ASN A 340 -13.82 -8.97 13.00
C ASN A 340 -13.36 -7.52 12.78
N ILE A 341 -13.48 -6.67 13.81
CA ILE A 341 -13.19 -5.23 13.75
C ILE A 341 -11.83 -4.93 13.11
N THR A 342 -10.86 -5.81 13.31
CA THR A 342 -9.47 -5.60 12.89
C THR A 342 -9.11 -6.42 11.67
N HIS A 343 -9.37 -7.73 11.69
CA HIS A 343 -8.92 -8.67 10.64
C HIS A 343 -9.84 -8.71 9.41
N GLN A 344 -11.15 -8.56 9.60
CA GLN A 344 -12.16 -8.75 8.55
C GLN A 344 -13.38 -7.86 8.82
N ASN A 345 -13.29 -6.60 8.38
CA ASN A 345 -14.34 -5.60 8.47
C ASN A 345 -14.77 -5.12 7.07
N CYS A 346 -15.73 -4.21 7.01
CA CYS A 346 -16.21 -3.58 5.77
C CYS A 346 -15.07 -3.05 4.90
N SER A 347 -14.16 -2.29 5.50
CA SER A 347 -13.02 -1.65 4.83
C SER A 347 -12.04 -2.66 4.24
N SER A 348 -11.67 -3.70 4.99
CA SER A 348 -10.80 -4.77 4.49
C SER A 348 -11.46 -5.54 3.34
N THR A 349 -12.76 -5.80 3.46
CA THR A 349 -13.55 -6.50 2.43
C THR A 349 -13.57 -5.72 1.12
N VAL A 350 -13.83 -4.41 1.19
CA VAL A 350 -13.76 -3.51 0.02
C VAL A 350 -12.36 -3.43 -0.56
N ALA A 351 -11.32 -3.32 0.26
CA ALA A 351 -9.94 -3.28 -0.22
C ALA A 351 -9.55 -4.57 -0.97
N TYR A 352 -9.99 -5.73 -0.47
CA TYR A 352 -9.76 -7.03 -1.11
C TYR A 352 -10.56 -7.21 -2.39
N ALA A 353 -11.85 -6.83 -2.39
CA ALA A 353 -12.68 -6.82 -3.57
C ALA A 353 -12.11 -5.91 -4.67
N LEU A 354 -11.63 -4.73 -4.30
CA LEU A 354 -10.97 -3.82 -5.23
C LEU A 354 -9.66 -4.39 -5.77
N GLU A 355 -8.83 -5.02 -4.92
CA GLU A 355 -7.62 -5.71 -5.38
C GLU A 355 -7.96 -6.80 -6.40
N ALA A 356 -9.00 -7.60 -6.16
CA ALA A 356 -9.46 -8.61 -7.13
C ALA A 356 -9.97 -7.95 -8.44
N ALA A 357 -10.77 -6.90 -8.33
CA ALA A 357 -11.31 -6.16 -9.46
C ALA A 357 -10.23 -5.46 -10.31
N LEU A 358 -9.02 -5.22 -9.78
CA LEU A 358 -7.92 -4.60 -10.51
C LEU A 358 -6.87 -5.59 -11.00
N GLU A 359 -7.10 -6.89 -10.80
CA GLU A 359 -6.17 -7.92 -11.25
C GLU A 359 -6.02 -7.91 -12.78
N GLY A 360 -4.77 -7.79 -13.24
CA GLY A 360 -4.44 -7.81 -14.66
C GLY A 360 -4.90 -6.59 -15.47
N ILE A 361 -5.40 -5.53 -14.83
CA ILE A 361 -5.95 -4.36 -15.54
C ILE A 361 -4.90 -3.61 -16.38
N LEU A 362 -3.61 -3.72 -16.03
CA LEU A 362 -2.48 -3.17 -16.80
C LEU A 362 -1.82 -4.22 -17.70
N SER A 363 -2.41 -5.40 -17.86
CA SER A 363 -1.92 -6.42 -18.79
C SER A 363 -2.05 -5.93 -20.22
N ARG A 364 -0.95 -5.98 -20.97
CA ARG A 364 -0.89 -5.64 -22.39
C ARG A 364 -0.12 -6.75 -23.11
N PRO A 365 -0.48 -7.08 -24.37
CA PRO A 365 0.17 -8.14 -25.12
C PRO A 365 1.71 -7.96 -25.23
N ASN A 366 2.18 -6.71 -25.30
CA ASN A 366 3.60 -6.37 -25.38
C ASN A 366 4.21 -5.92 -24.05
N ASN A 367 3.64 -6.34 -22.91
CA ASN A 367 4.25 -6.04 -21.61
C ASN A 367 5.61 -6.76 -21.49
N ASN A 368 6.66 -5.95 -21.39
CA ASN A 368 8.02 -6.39 -21.14
C ASN A 368 8.40 -6.14 -19.68
N PHE A 369 9.56 -6.66 -19.24
CA PHE A 369 10.07 -6.40 -17.89
C PHE A 369 10.21 -4.90 -17.57
N LEU A 370 10.44 -4.07 -18.60
CA LEU A 370 10.44 -2.61 -18.47
C LEU A 370 9.08 -2.04 -18.01
N SER A 371 7.96 -2.67 -18.35
CA SER A 371 6.64 -2.27 -17.84
C SER A 371 6.57 -2.39 -16.32
N LEU A 372 7.15 -3.46 -15.75
CA LEU A 372 7.26 -3.61 -14.30
C LEU A 372 8.13 -2.52 -13.70
N LEU A 373 9.32 -2.26 -14.26
CA LEU A 373 10.20 -1.18 -13.78
C LEU A 373 9.51 0.18 -13.84
N LYS A 374 8.76 0.46 -14.92
CA LYS A 374 8.01 1.71 -15.07
C LYS A 374 6.93 1.87 -14.00
N ILE A 375 6.17 0.81 -13.70
CA ILE A 375 5.17 0.81 -12.63
C ILE A 375 5.84 0.94 -11.27
N MET A 376 6.97 0.26 -11.04
CA MET A 376 7.74 0.37 -9.80
C MET A 376 8.29 1.78 -9.56
N CYS A 377 8.43 2.60 -10.59
CA CYS A 377 8.83 4.00 -10.48
C CYS A 377 7.65 4.99 -10.33
N THR A 378 6.39 4.54 -10.29
CA THR A 378 5.26 5.46 -10.10
C THR A 378 5.04 5.75 -8.61
N PRO A 379 5.00 7.02 -8.18
CA PRO A 379 4.85 7.37 -6.77
C PRO A 379 3.53 6.85 -6.18
N GLU A 380 2.47 6.75 -6.99
CA GLU A 380 1.17 6.20 -6.60
C GLU A 380 1.32 4.76 -6.09
N LEU A 381 2.10 3.91 -6.75
CA LEU A 381 2.32 2.54 -6.30
C LEU A 381 2.98 2.50 -4.91
N TRP A 382 3.88 3.43 -4.63
CA TRP A 382 4.58 3.51 -3.35
C TRP A 382 3.61 3.92 -2.25
N ILE A 383 2.78 4.93 -2.51
CA ILE A 383 1.73 5.37 -1.58
C ILE A 383 0.75 4.23 -1.32
N ALA A 384 0.24 3.56 -2.36
CA ALA A 384 -0.65 2.41 -2.24
C ALA A 384 -0.03 1.30 -1.39
N ALA A 385 1.26 0.98 -1.63
CA ALA A 385 1.98 -0.02 -0.87
C ALA A 385 2.14 0.34 0.61
N GLN A 386 2.38 1.61 0.94
CA GLN A 386 2.51 2.06 2.33
C GLN A 386 1.15 2.05 3.05
N ILE A 387 0.09 2.52 2.40
CA ILE A 387 -1.28 2.46 2.94
C ILE A 387 -1.65 1.01 3.23
N ARG A 388 -1.49 0.12 2.24
CA ARG A 388 -1.75 -1.31 2.38
C ARG A 388 -0.95 -1.94 3.52
N ARG A 389 0.35 -1.64 3.61
CA ARG A 389 1.21 -2.16 4.68
C ARG A 389 0.73 -1.70 6.06
N ARG A 390 0.38 -0.42 6.20
CA ARG A 390 -0.13 0.13 7.46
C ARG A 390 -1.45 -0.52 7.85
N ALA A 391 -2.38 -0.62 6.91
CA ALA A 391 -3.70 -1.23 7.15
C ALA A 391 -3.59 -2.69 7.60
N LEU A 392 -2.68 -3.47 6.99
CA LEU A 392 -2.45 -4.87 7.38
C LEU A 392 -1.80 -5.06 8.76
N MET A 393 -1.04 -4.08 9.26
CA MET A 393 -0.42 -4.15 10.60
C MET A 393 -1.34 -3.64 11.71
N MET A 394 -2.34 -2.81 11.35
CA MET A 394 -3.33 -2.26 12.26
C MET A 394 -4.70 -2.82 11.89
N ALA A 395 -5.53 -2.02 11.22
CA ALA A 395 -6.78 -2.43 10.62
C ALA A 395 -7.01 -1.60 9.35
N TRP A 396 -7.77 -2.14 8.41
CA TRP A 396 -8.36 -1.32 7.36
C TRP A 396 -9.44 -0.44 7.97
N THR A 397 -9.40 0.87 7.71
CA THR A 397 -10.43 1.83 8.13
C THR A 397 -10.96 2.59 6.92
N PRO A 398 -12.16 3.20 7.00
CA PRO A 398 -12.76 3.91 5.88
C PRO A 398 -11.82 4.97 5.29
N GLY A 399 -11.11 5.70 6.15
CA GLY A 399 -10.10 6.67 5.72
C GLY A 399 -8.93 6.06 4.94
N LEU A 400 -8.42 4.90 5.37
CA LEU A 400 -7.33 4.20 4.67
C LEU A 400 -7.79 3.61 3.34
N VAL A 401 -8.99 3.01 3.29
CA VAL A 401 -9.57 2.47 2.05
C VAL A 401 -9.84 3.59 1.06
N MET A 402 -10.37 4.72 1.50
CA MET A 402 -10.57 5.90 0.67
C MET A 402 -9.30 6.34 -0.04
N ASP A 403 -8.21 6.48 0.71
CA ASP A 403 -6.93 6.92 0.13
C ASP A 403 -6.30 5.84 -0.73
N TYR A 404 -6.44 4.57 -0.35
CA TYR A 404 -6.01 3.44 -1.17
C TYR A 404 -6.72 3.41 -2.53
N SER A 405 -8.05 3.50 -2.51
CA SER A 405 -8.91 3.52 -3.69
C SER A 405 -8.60 4.71 -4.61
N ARG A 406 -8.40 5.91 -4.06
CA ARG A 406 -8.02 7.09 -4.86
C ARG A 406 -6.67 6.92 -5.53
N VAL A 407 -5.71 6.33 -4.84
CA VAL A 407 -4.36 6.11 -5.38
C VAL A 407 -4.40 5.05 -6.48
N LEU A 408 -5.10 3.94 -6.28
CA LEU A 408 -5.32 2.92 -7.30
C LEU A 408 -6.09 3.47 -8.51
N HIS A 409 -7.12 4.27 -8.29
CA HIS A 409 -7.85 4.96 -9.35
C HIS A 409 -6.91 5.77 -10.24
N ARG A 410 -6.00 6.57 -9.65
CA ARG A 410 -5.01 7.35 -10.42
C ARG A 410 -4.03 6.48 -11.22
N MET A 411 -3.74 5.27 -10.75
CA MET A 411 -2.87 4.33 -11.47
C MET A 411 -3.56 3.70 -12.67
N VAL A 412 -4.84 3.35 -12.53
CA VAL A 412 -5.63 2.69 -13.58
C VAL A 412 -6.12 3.71 -14.60
N HIS A 413 -6.72 4.80 -14.12
CA HIS A 413 -7.23 5.90 -14.93
C HIS A 413 -6.14 6.95 -15.09
N VAL A 414 -5.18 6.67 -15.98
CA VAL A 414 -4.09 7.59 -16.28
C VAL A 414 -4.68 8.92 -16.76
N THR A 415 -4.57 9.97 -15.94
CA THR A 415 -4.80 11.34 -16.43
C THR A 415 -3.86 11.59 -17.62
N ALA A 416 -4.44 11.89 -18.79
CA ALA A 416 -3.89 11.70 -20.13
C ALA A 416 -2.54 12.37 -20.49
N VAL A 417 -1.78 12.93 -19.55
CA VAL A 417 -0.51 13.61 -19.86
C VAL A 417 0.61 13.16 -18.90
N PRO A 418 1.63 12.44 -19.41
CA PRO A 418 2.88 12.18 -18.69
C PRO A 418 3.51 13.49 -18.19
N TRP A 419 4.07 13.47 -16.98
CA TRP A 419 4.57 14.68 -16.31
C TRP A 419 5.58 15.49 -17.15
N TYR A 420 6.49 14.82 -17.87
CA TYR A 420 7.47 15.48 -18.75
C TYR A 420 6.85 16.14 -20.00
N LYS A 421 5.68 15.66 -20.45
CA LYS A 421 4.93 16.28 -21.55
C LYS A 421 4.08 17.49 -21.11
N ARG A 422 3.75 17.60 -19.82
CA ARG A 422 2.99 18.77 -19.29
C ARG A 422 3.80 20.06 -19.40
N ILE A 423 5.13 19.99 -19.29
CA ILE A 423 6.05 21.12 -19.43
C ILE A 423 6.08 21.64 -20.87
N LEU A 424 6.25 20.73 -21.84
CA LEU A 424 6.25 21.06 -23.28
C LEU A 424 4.91 21.58 -23.78
N TRP A 425 3.78 21.05 -23.27
CA TRP A 425 2.45 21.53 -23.64
C TRP A 425 2.18 22.96 -23.13
N LYS A 426 2.69 23.31 -21.95
CA LYS A 426 2.56 24.67 -21.40
C LYS A 426 3.42 25.69 -22.13
N MET A 427 4.61 25.32 -22.58
CA MET A 427 5.45 26.21 -23.39
C MET A 427 4.88 26.48 -24.79
N ARG A 428 3.96 25.64 -25.28
CA ARG A 428 3.34 25.76 -26.62
C ARG A 428 2.08 26.63 -26.67
N LYS A 429 1.62 27.19 -25.53
CA LYS A 429 0.57 28.21 -25.51
C LYS A 429 1.03 29.48 -24.76
N PRO A 430 1.84 30.34 -25.40
CA PRO A 430 1.73 31.78 -25.19
C PRO A 430 0.73 32.34 -26.22
N ASN A 431 -0.22 33.14 -25.74
CA ASN A 431 -1.07 34.05 -26.54
C ASN A 431 -2.07 33.44 -27.53
N LEU A 432 -3.24 33.05 -27.01
CA LEU A 432 -4.50 33.31 -27.70
C LEU A 432 -5.37 34.13 -26.75
N ASN A 433 -5.04 35.41 -26.64
CA ASN A 433 -5.98 36.44 -26.19
C ASN A 433 -7.09 36.49 -27.23
N LEU A 434 -8.25 35.94 -26.92
CA LEU A 434 -9.48 36.26 -27.62
C LEU A 434 -9.92 37.66 -27.17
N SER A 435 -9.42 38.64 -27.93
CA SER A 435 -10.17 39.84 -28.23
C SER A 435 -11.38 39.48 -29.10
N THR A 436 -12.44 40.27 -28.96
CA THR A 436 -13.59 40.45 -29.85
C THR A 436 -14.87 39.63 -29.62
N LYS A 437 -15.85 40.43 -29.14
CA LYS A 437 -17.32 40.39 -29.27
C LYS A 437 -18.14 39.42 -28.42
#